data_AF-A0A3D5Q9Q7-F1
#
_entry.id   AF-A0A3D5Q9Q7-F1
#
_cell.length_a   1.000
_cell.length_b   1.000
_cell.length_c   1.000
_cell.angle_alpha   90.00
_cell.angle_beta   90.00
_cell.angle_gamma   90.00
#
_symmetry.space_group_name_H-M   'P 1'
#
loop_
_entity.id
_entity.type
_entity.pdbx_description
1 polymer ?
#
loop_
_entity_poly.entity_id
_entity_poly.type
_entity_poly.pdbx_seq_one_letter_code
_entity_poly.pdbx_strand_id
1 'polypeptide(L)'
;ILSATHRNLPELVRNGEFRQDLFYRINVIELAVPPLRERPDDIALLASHILKRLAEEYECPPASLTSDAINKLKHYSFPGNVREL
;
A
#
# COMPACT_ATOMS: atom_id res chain seq x y z
N ILE A 1 8.19 -19.18 -3.73
CA ILE A 1 7.45 -18.79 -2.51
C ILE A 1 7.46 -17.26 -2.47
N LEU A 2 6.32 -16.62 -2.22
CA LEU A 2 6.22 -15.17 -2.00
C LEU A 2 5.70 -14.94 -0.58
N SER A 3 6.35 -14.04 0.16
CA SER A 3 6.02 -13.75 1.55
C SER A 3 6.01 -12.24 1.76
N ALA A 4 5.14 -11.76 2.64
CA ALA A 4 5.01 -10.34 2.97
C ALA A 4 4.75 -10.16 4.46
N THR A 5 5.31 -9.11 5.05
CA THR A 5 5.14 -8.79 6.46
C THR A 5 5.31 -7.29 6.68
N HIS A 6 4.57 -6.74 7.64
CA HIS A 6 4.75 -5.36 8.12
C HIS A 6 5.76 -5.28 9.28
N ARG A 7 6.18 -6.43 9.83
CA ARG A 7 7.11 -6.50 10.96
C ARG A 7 8.54 -6.58 10.46
N ASN A 8 9.47 -5.98 11.20
CA ASN A 8 10.89 -6.04 10.94
C ASN A 8 11.44 -7.44 11.25
N LEU A 9 11.57 -8.31 10.24
CA LEU A 9 12.07 -9.67 10.44
C LEU A 9 13.50 -9.72 11.04
N PRO A 10 14.47 -8.89 10.60
CA PRO A 10 15.78 -8.85 11.24
C PRO A 10 15.72 -8.64 12.76
N GLU A 11 14.84 -7.76 13.23
CA GLU A 11 14.64 -7.52 14.65
C GLU A 11 14.01 -8.71 15.37
N LEU A 12 12.97 -9.33 14.78
CA LEU A 12 12.34 -10.51 15.36
C LEU A 12 13.31 -11.71 15.45
N VAL A 13 14.23 -11.87 14.49
CA VAL A 13 15.29 -12.89 14.56
C VAL A 13 16.23 -12.61 15.73
N ARG A 14 16.65 -11.36 15.94
CA ARG A 14 17.51 -10.98 17.09
C ARG A 14 16.83 -11.24 18.43
N ASN A 15 15.51 -11.07 18.50
CA ASN A 15 14.73 -11.29 19.72
C ASN A 15 14.36 -12.77 19.96
N GLY A 16 14.73 -13.68 19.03
CA GLY A 16 14.35 -15.10 19.11
C GLY A 16 12.88 -15.39 18.78
N GLU A 17 12.14 -14.38 18.32
CA GLU A 17 10.72 -14.48 17.95
C GLU A 17 10.53 -14.98 16.51
N PHE A 18 11.58 -15.00 15.70
CA PHE A 18 11.56 -15.53 14.35
C PHE A 18 12.75 -16.45 14.05
N ARG A 19 12.47 -17.51 13.30
CA ARG A 19 13.44 -18.54 12.93
C ARG A 19 14.48 -18.00 11.95
N GLN A 20 15.74 -18.02 12.37
CA GLN A 20 16.87 -17.53 11.58
C GLN A 20 17.04 -18.30 10.26
N ASP A 21 16.87 -19.63 10.27
CA ASP A 21 17.01 -20.47 9.08
C ASP A 21 15.94 -20.18 8.02
N LEU A 22 14.71 -19.91 8.47
CA LEU A 22 13.62 -19.50 7.58
C LEU A 22 13.87 -18.09 7.02
N PHE A 23 14.33 -17.15 7.85
CA PHE A 23 14.65 -15.79 7.42
C PHE A 23 15.65 -15.80 6.26
N TYR A 24 16.75 -16.54 6.38
CA TYR A 24 17.73 -16.64 5.29
C TYR A 24 17.20 -17.31 4.02
N ARG A 25 16.21 -18.20 4.11
CA ARG A 25 15.60 -18.84 2.94
C ARG A 25 14.65 -17.94 2.18
N ILE A 26 13.94 -17.04 2.87
CA ILE A 26 12.94 -16.17 2.26
C ILE A 26 13.49 -14.79 1.91
N ASN A 27 14.53 -14.31 2.61
CA ASN A 27 15.10 -12.99 2.42
C ASN A 27 16.22 -12.95 1.36
N VAL A 28 16.03 -13.68 0.25
CA VAL A 28 16.98 -13.70 -0.88
C VAL A 28 16.83 -12.46 -1.74
N ILE A 29 15.59 -12.04 -1.98
CA ILE A 29 15.24 -10.80 -2.68
C ILE A 29 14.18 -10.11 -1.82
N GLU A 30 14.51 -8.92 -1.33
CA GLU A 30 13.60 -8.09 -0.55
C GLU A 30 13.06 -6.97 -1.44
N LEU A 31 11.73 -6.78 -1.42
CA LEU A 31 11.08 -5.65 -2.07
C LEU A 31 10.38 -4.80 -1.00
N ALA A 32 10.97 -3.63 -0.72
CA ALA A 32 10.34 -2.64 0.13
C ALA A 32 9.18 -1.98 -0.62
N VAL A 33 8.00 -1.98 -0.01
CA VAL A 33 6.83 -1.24 -0.52
C VAL A 33 6.73 0.06 0.27
N PRO A 34 7.01 1.23 -0.34
CA PRO A 34 6.90 2.50 0.36
C PRO A 34 5.44 2.78 0.73
N PRO A 35 5.19 3.46 1.87
CA PRO A 35 3.85 3.93 2.19
C PRO A 35 3.36 4.95 1.15
N LEU A 36 2.03 5.10 1.06
CA LEU A 36 1.39 5.96 0.05
C LEU A 36 1.84 7.42 0.12
N ARG A 37 2.15 7.93 1.32
CA ARG A 37 2.70 9.29 1.53
C ARG A 37 4.04 9.55 0.83
N GLU A 38 4.81 8.50 0.54
CA GLU A 38 6.07 8.59 -0.20
C GLU A 38 5.85 8.46 -1.72
N ARG A 39 4.60 8.21 -2.15
CA ARG A 39 4.20 7.98 -3.54
C ARG A 39 2.97 8.84 -3.92
N PRO A 40 3.00 10.17 -3.73
CA PRO A 40 1.83 11.01 -3.95
C PRO A 40 1.35 11.04 -5.40
N ASP A 41 2.23 10.76 -6.37
CA ASP A 41 1.86 10.71 -7.78
C ASP A 41 1.01 9.49 -8.16
N ASP A 42 1.05 8.43 -7.35
CA ASP A 42 0.20 7.26 -7.57
C ASP A 42 -1.24 7.47 -7.13
N ILE A 43 -1.51 8.48 -6.30
CA ILE A 43 -2.84 8.73 -5.70
C ILE A 43 -3.91 8.94 -6.77
N ALA A 44 -3.62 9.72 -7.81
CA ALA A 44 -4.60 9.99 -8.86
C ALA A 44 -4.96 8.72 -9.64
N LEU A 45 -3.96 7.90 -9.96
CA LEU A 45 -4.16 6.63 -10.65
C LEU A 45 -4.95 5.65 -9.77
N LEU A 46 -4.56 5.49 -8.51
CA LEU A 46 -5.23 4.62 -7.55
C LEU A 46 -6.68 5.04 -7.31
N ALA A 47 -6.94 6.33 -7.07
CA ALA A 47 -8.29 6.84 -6.86
C ALA A 47 -9.18 6.61 -8.09
N SER A 48 -8.67 6.84 -9.30
CA SER A 48 -9.42 6.56 -10.53
C SER A 48 -9.77 5.07 -10.67
N HIS A 49 -8.85 4.18 -10.31
CA HIS A 49 -9.07 2.74 -10.35
C HIS A 49 -10.09 2.28 -9.30
N ILE A 50 -9.99 2.80 -8.07
CA ILE A 50 -10.92 2.51 -6.98
C ILE A 50 -12.33 2.99 -7.34
N LEU A 51 -12.48 4.22 -7.83
CA LEU A 51 -13.77 4.77 -8.25
C LEU A 51 -14.39 3.97 -9.39
N LYS A 52 -13.59 3.55 -10.37
CA LYS A 52 -14.06 2.66 -11.43
C LYS A 52 -14.56 1.32 -10.88
N ARG A 53 -13.80 0.69 -9.98
CA ARG A 53 -14.18 -0.59 -9.37
C ARG A 53 -15.47 -0.47 -8.56
N LEU A 54 -15.63 0.61 -7.79
CA LEU A 54 -16.85 0.89 -7.03
C LEU A 54 -18.04 1.13 -7.96
N ALA A 55 -17.84 1.88 -9.05
CA ALA A 55 -18.88 2.13 -10.04
C ALA A 55 -19.39 0.82 -10.70
N GLU A 56 -18.48 -0.10 -11.00
CA GLU A 56 -18.81 -1.45 -11.48
C GLU A 56 -19.57 -2.27 -10.42
N GLU A 57 -19.15 -2.20 -9.16
CA GLU A 57 -19.78 -2.93 -8.04
C GLU A 57 -21.19 -2.41 -7.71
N TYR A 58 -21.43 -1.11 -7.85
CA TYR A 58 -22.71 -0.45 -7.56
C TYR A 58 -23.57 -0.18 -8.81
N GLU A 59 -23.16 -0.70 -9.98
CA GLU A 59 -23.86 -0.54 -11.26
C GLU A 59 -24.21 0.94 -11.59
N CYS A 60 -23.27 1.85 -11.31
CA CYS A 60 -23.46 3.28 -11.51
C CYS A 60 -22.33 3.90 -12.36
N PRO A 61 -22.51 5.12 -12.90
CA PRO A 61 -21.44 5.81 -13.61
C PRO A 61 -20.26 6.14 -12.69
N PRO A 62 -18.99 6.02 -13.15
CA PRO A 62 -17.83 6.33 -12.34
C PRO A 62 -17.78 7.82 -11.99
N ALA A 63 -17.61 8.11 -10.70
CA ALA A 63 -17.36 9.48 -10.25
C ALA A 63 -15.99 9.96 -10.73
N SER A 64 -15.90 11.27 -10.96
CA SER A 64 -14.64 11.94 -11.29
C SER A 64 -14.25 12.87 -10.15
N LEU A 65 -12.97 12.88 -9.79
CA LEU A 65 -12.43 13.79 -8.79
C LEU A 65 -12.04 15.11 -9.46
N THR A 66 -12.37 16.22 -8.82
CA THR A 66 -11.88 17.53 -9.23
C THR A 66 -10.38 17.64 -8.96
N SER A 67 -9.69 18.54 -9.67
CA SER A 67 -8.27 18.81 -9.44
C SER A 67 -7.99 19.19 -7.97
N ASP A 68 -8.89 19.95 -7.34
CA ASP A 68 -8.77 20.33 -5.93
C ASP A 68 -8.92 19.14 -4.98
N ALA A 69 -9.80 18.19 -5.29
CA ALA A 69 -9.95 16.96 -4.52
C ALA A 69 -8.68 16.11 -4.61
N ILE A 70 -8.14 15.92 -5.82
CA ILE A 70 -6.87 15.23 -6.03
C ILE A 70 -5.73 15.90 -5.27
N ASN A 71 -5.65 17.23 -5.33
CA ASN A 71 -4.62 17.98 -4.60
C ASN A 71 -4.76 17.78 -3.09
N LYS A 72 -5.97 17.80 -2.52
CA LYS A 72 -6.19 17.51 -1.10
C LYS A 72 -5.74 16.09 -0.74
N LEU A 73 -6.09 15.09 -1.55
CA LEU A 73 -5.65 13.72 -1.34
C LEU A 73 -4.11 13.63 -1.36
N LYS A 74 -3.44 14.27 -2.32
CA LYS A 74 -1.96 14.29 -2.41
C LYS A 74 -1.25 14.83 -1.17
N HIS A 75 -1.88 15.72 -0.41
CA HIS A 75 -1.30 16.31 0.80
C HIS A 75 -1.67 15.58 2.09
N TYR A 76 -2.54 14.57 2.01
CA TYR A 76 -2.92 13.77 3.17
C TYR A 76 -1.93 12.61 3.39
N SER A 77 -1.65 12.29 4.65
CA SER A 77 -0.58 11.35 5.01
C SER A 77 -0.94 9.87 4.88
N PHE A 78 -2.24 9.54 4.74
CA PHE A 78 -2.77 8.18 4.66
C PHE A 78 -2.13 7.18 5.64
N PRO A 79 -2.32 7.32 6.97
CA PRO A 79 -1.86 6.30 7.93
C PRO A 79 -2.34 4.87 7.59
N GLY A 80 -3.51 4.72 6.95
CA GLY A 80 -4.05 3.45 6.45
C GLY A 80 -3.65 3.08 5.02
N ASN A 81 -2.79 3.88 4.37
CA ASN A 81 -2.36 3.71 2.99
C ASN A 81 -3.55 3.52 2.03
N VAL A 82 -3.44 2.61 1.07
CA VAL A 82 -4.46 2.32 0.04
C VAL A 82 -5.78 1.83 0.61
N ARG A 83 -5.82 1.34 1.87
CA ARG A 83 -7.09 0.95 2.51
C ARG A 83 -7.91 2.15 2.98
N GLU A 84 -7.23 3.26 3.28
CA GLU A 84 -7.86 4.51 3.68
C GLU A 84 -8.16 5.42 2.49
N LEU A 85 -7.35 5.35 1.43
CA LEU A 85 -7.64 5.97 0.13
C LEU A 85 -8.90 5.34 -0.50
#